data_AF-A0A918K9U7-F1
#
_entry.id   AF-A0A918K9U7-F1
#
_cell.length_a   1.000
_cell.length_b   1.000
_cell.length_c   1.000
_cell.angle_alpha   90.00
_cell.angle_beta   90.00
_cell.angle_gamma   90.00
#
_symmetry.space_group_name_H-M   'P 1'
#
loop_
_entity.id
_entity.type
_entity.pdbx_description
1 polymer ?
#
loop_
_entity_poly.entity_id
_entity_poly.type
_entity_poly.pdbx_seq_one_letter_code
_entity_poly.pdbx_strand_id
1 'polypeptide(L)'
;MIIEKPDLSFTSDPGWIAEREKLWDQYCESRYSELRGSTLKARRQFFFHGTLDKPREHGLGEKSFLRVNINDFPLRSPEGWDYLVYEYGGYNDREVQELAVYQVLPGLKYLGWSLEEELALWEYFFQATYERSIRSPKLTKRKGVPIEGDLPLVKVISQYSSGLSSLLKGTANASPKCLHKADFLISALSEIDSILLAKDTVLRRKLDALFKRLVKSRDNLPVQYEGDFSAFYSRLSSAISDDQVDPVIKNMWIKWSG
;
A
#
# COMPACT_ATOMS: atom_id res chain seq x y z
N MET A 1 7.86 -2.31 -26.74
CA MET A 1 6.46 -2.15 -26.33
C MET A 1 6.23 -0.67 -26.06
N ILE A 2 5.27 -0.06 -26.74
CA ILE A 2 4.86 1.33 -26.50
C ILE A 2 3.58 1.23 -25.68
N ILE A 3 3.53 1.83 -24.49
CA ILE A 3 2.28 1.98 -23.74
C ILE A 3 1.63 3.26 -24.22
N GLU A 4 0.42 3.15 -24.77
CA GLU A 4 -0.37 4.30 -25.20
C GLU A 4 -0.81 5.12 -23.98
N LYS A 5 -0.93 6.44 -24.17
CA LYS A 5 -1.50 7.29 -23.13
C LYS A 5 -2.98 6.91 -22.94
N PRO A 6 -3.44 6.64 -21.71
CA PRO A 6 -4.82 6.28 -21.47
C PRO A 6 -5.74 7.44 -21.82
N ASP A 7 -6.99 7.12 -22.21
CA ASP A 7 -8.00 8.15 -22.40
C ASP A 7 -8.36 8.79 -21.06
N LEU A 8 -8.15 10.11 -20.98
CA LEU A 8 -8.47 10.94 -19.83
C LEU A 8 -9.58 11.96 -20.16
N SER A 9 -10.35 11.72 -21.23
CA SER A 9 -11.47 12.58 -21.65
C SER A 9 -12.48 12.82 -20.53
N PHE A 10 -12.71 11.82 -19.66
CA PHE A 10 -13.56 11.92 -18.47
C PHE A 10 -13.14 13.04 -17.51
N THR A 11 -11.88 13.50 -17.53
CA THR A 11 -11.42 14.60 -16.67
C THR A 11 -12.01 15.97 -17.06
N SER A 12 -12.73 16.03 -18.17
CA SER A 12 -13.51 17.20 -18.59
C SER A 12 -14.98 17.13 -18.16
N ASP A 13 -15.42 16.00 -17.59
CA ASP A 13 -16.78 15.83 -17.09
C ASP A 13 -17.04 16.72 -15.86
N PRO A 14 -18.11 17.55 -15.85
CA PRO A 14 -18.39 18.43 -14.71
C PRO A 14 -18.65 17.69 -13.39
N GLY A 15 -19.26 16.51 -13.45
CA GLY A 15 -19.51 15.68 -12.26
C GLY A 15 -18.21 15.17 -11.65
N TRP A 16 -17.31 14.68 -12.51
CA TRP A 16 -15.97 14.26 -12.10
C TRP A 16 -15.16 15.41 -11.50
N ILE A 17 -15.17 16.60 -12.12
CA ILE A 17 -14.47 17.78 -11.61
C ILE A 17 -14.97 18.13 -10.21
N ALA A 18 -16.29 18.18 -10.01
CA ALA A 18 -16.88 18.52 -8.71
C ALA A 18 -16.51 17.50 -7.61
N GLU A 19 -16.52 16.20 -7.93
CA GLU A 19 -16.05 15.16 -7.00
C GLU A 19 -14.56 15.35 -6.67
N ARG A 20 -13.75 15.63 -7.68
CA ARG A 20 -12.30 15.79 -7.54
C ARG A 20 -11.91 17.06 -6.77
N GLU A 21 -12.65 18.15 -6.94
CA GLU A 21 -12.48 19.38 -6.14
C GLU A 21 -12.72 19.12 -4.65
N LYS A 22 -13.78 18.39 -4.30
CA LYS A 22 -14.03 17.99 -2.92
C LYS A 22 -12.87 17.18 -2.33
N LEU A 23 -12.31 16.24 -3.09
CA LEU A 23 -11.15 15.46 -2.66
C LEU A 23 -9.90 16.34 -2.49
N TRP A 24 -9.69 17.30 -3.40
CA TRP A 24 -8.57 18.23 -3.34
C TRP A 24 -8.61 19.06 -2.04
N ASP A 25 -9.75 19.66 -1.74
CA ASP A 25 -9.94 20.50 -0.55
C ASP A 25 -9.83 19.69 0.74
N GLN A 26 -10.35 18.45 0.75
CA GLN A 26 -10.32 17.59 1.94
C GLN A 26 -8.94 17.00 2.24
N TYR A 27 -8.19 16.56 1.22
CA TYR A 27 -7.03 15.70 1.41
C TYR A 27 -5.72 16.27 0.87
N CYS A 28 -5.78 17.18 -0.10
CA CYS A 28 -4.60 17.61 -0.85
C CYS A 28 -4.13 19.02 -0.46
N GLU A 29 -5.05 19.96 -0.23
CA GLU A 29 -4.70 21.35 0.06
C GLU A 29 -3.78 21.47 1.30
N SER A 30 -4.16 20.85 2.41
CA SER A 30 -3.35 20.85 3.64
C SER A 30 -2.00 20.14 3.44
N ARG A 31 -1.99 19.00 2.75
CA ARG A 31 -0.80 18.19 2.45
C ARG A 31 0.23 18.93 1.61
N TYR A 32 -0.24 19.84 0.75
CA TYR A 32 0.61 20.59 -0.18
C TYR A 32 0.75 22.07 0.18
N SER A 33 0.25 22.49 1.34
CA SER A 33 0.27 23.87 1.83
C SER A 33 1.66 24.50 1.90
N GLU A 34 2.71 23.69 2.12
CA GLU A 34 4.11 24.15 2.17
C GLU A 34 4.77 24.26 0.78
N LEU A 35 4.11 23.81 -0.29
CA LEU A 35 4.66 23.88 -1.63
C LEU A 35 4.59 25.32 -2.18
N ARG A 36 5.64 25.73 -2.88
CA ARG A 36 5.64 27.00 -3.63
C ARG A 36 4.51 27.01 -4.67
N GLY A 37 3.96 28.19 -4.94
CA GLY A 37 2.77 28.34 -5.80
C GLY A 37 2.88 27.69 -7.19
N SER A 38 4.06 27.71 -7.83
CA SER A 38 4.27 27.03 -9.12
C SER A 38 4.22 25.51 -9.01
N THR A 39 4.83 24.93 -7.96
CA THR A 39 4.80 23.49 -7.69
C THR A 39 3.39 23.04 -7.30
N LEU A 40 2.68 23.83 -6.49
CA LEU A 40 1.29 23.55 -6.12
C LEU A 40 0.38 23.55 -7.36
N LYS A 41 0.55 24.52 -8.27
CA LYS A 41 -0.19 24.58 -9.53
C LYS A 41 0.05 23.35 -10.40
N ALA A 42 1.31 22.91 -10.55
CA ALA A 42 1.65 21.72 -11.31
C ALA A 42 1.06 20.44 -10.69
N ARG A 43 1.08 20.33 -9.35
CA ARG A 43 0.43 19.22 -8.62
C ARG A 43 -1.07 19.21 -8.83
N ARG A 44 -1.72 20.37 -8.75
CA ARG A 44 -3.15 20.50 -9.01
C ARG A 44 -3.46 20.08 -10.45
N GLN A 45 -2.72 20.58 -11.44
CA GLN A 45 -2.92 20.19 -12.83
C GLN A 45 -2.76 18.67 -13.04
N PHE A 46 -1.75 18.06 -12.43
CA PHE A 46 -1.58 16.60 -12.49
C PHE A 46 -2.73 15.86 -11.80
N PHE A 47 -3.19 16.34 -10.65
CA PHE A 47 -4.29 15.75 -9.89
C PHE A 47 -5.63 15.77 -10.65
N PHE A 48 -5.85 16.82 -11.44
CA PHE A 48 -7.06 17.01 -12.23
C PHE A 48 -6.98 16.42 -13.64
N HIS A 49 -5.81 16.38 -14.27
CA HIS A 49 -5.72 16.05 -15.70
C HIS A 49 -4.68 14.98 -16.03
N GLY A 50 -3.92 14.49 -15.04
CA GLY A 50 -2.90 13.46 -15.23
C GLY A 50 -1.70 13.93 -16.06
N THR A 51 -1.61 15.23 -16.34
CA THR A 51 -0.51 15.84 -17.08
C THR A 51 0.40 16.60 -16.14
N LEU A 52 1.70 16.35 -16.23
CA LEU A 52 2.71 17.06 -15.48
C LEU A 52 3.74 17.62 -16.43
N ASP A 53 3.79 18.95 -16.53
CA ASP A 53 4.87 19.62 -17.24
C ASP A 53 6.18 19.39 -16.51
N LYS A 54 7.24 19.06 -17.26
CA LYS A 54 8.58 18.79 -16.72
C LYS A 54 8.59 17.84 -15.51
N PRO A 55 8.23 16.55 -15.69
CA PRO A 55 8.09 15.58 -14.59
C PRO A 55 9.32 15.46 -13.68
N ARG A 56 10.51 15.72 -14.24
CA ARG A 56 11.78 15.80 -13.50
C ARG A 56 11.72 16.84 -12.36
N GLU A 57 11.21 18.04 -12.62
CA GLU A 57 11.20 19.14 -11.63
C GLU A 57 10.16 18.91 -10.51
N HIS A 58 9.24 17.96 -10.70
CA HIS A 58 8.14 17.66 -9.79
C HIS A 58 8.21 16.24 -9.21
N GLY A 59 9.37 15.60 -9.27
CA GLY A 59 9.65 14.34 -8.56
C GLY A 59 11.12 14.10 -8.27
N LEU A 60 12.00 15.04 -8.61
CA LEU A 60 13.39 15.05 -8.15
C LEU A 60 13.45 15.68 -6.75
N GLY A 61 13.79 14.86 -5.75
CA GLY A 61 14.01 15.31 -4.37
C GLY A 61 13.54 14.27 -3.36
N GLU A 62 14.48 13.45 -2.87
CA GLU A 62 14.41 12.53 -1.72
C GLU A 62 13.30 11.46 -1.68
N LYS A 63 12.24 11.55 -2.49
CA LYS A 63 11.12 10.60 -2.55
C LYS A 63 10.88 10.20 -4.00
N SER A 64 10.67 8.91 -4.26
CA SER A 64 10.38 8.35 -5.58
C SER A 64 9.17 9.01 -6.28
N PHE A 65 9.26 9.19 -7.61
CA PHE A 65 8.19 9.84 -8.37
C PHE A 65 6.88 9.05 -8.26
N LEU A 66 6.95 7.73 -8.47
CA LEU A 66 5.79 6.86 -8.44
C LEU A 66 5.07 6.90 -7.08
N ARG A 67 5.82 6.85 -5.98
CA ARG A 67 5.26 6.98 -4.62
C ARG A 67 4.49 8.29 -4.44
N VAL A 68 5.02 9.39 -4.96
CA VAL A 68 4.40 10.70 -4.75
C VAL A 68 3.16 10.87 -5.63
N ASN A 69 3.19 10.36 -6.85
CA ASN A 69 2.22 10.70 -7.88
C ASN A 69 1.11 9.65 -8.08
N ILE A 70 1.30 8.39 -7.68
CA ILE A 70 0.29 7.35 -7.94
C ILE A 70 -1.08 7.68 -7.34
N ASN A 71 -1.09 8.36 -6.18
CA ASN A 71 -2.31 8.73 -5.47
C ASN A 71 -3.05 9.89 -6.14
N ASP A 72 -2.29 10.72 -6.84
CA ASP A 72 -2.77 11.97 -7.41
C ASP A 72 -3.28 11.75 -8.84
N PHE A 73 -2.86 10.69 -9.52
CA PHE A 73 -3.28 10.43 -10.89
C PHE A 73 -4.81 10.21 -11.00
N PRO A 74 -5.50 10.81 -12.00
CA PRO A 74 -6.95 10.73 -12.14
C PRO A 74 -7.48 9.31 -12.35
N LEU A 75 -6.79 8.48 -13.15
CA LEU A 75 -7.22 7.14 -13.50
C LEU A 75 -6.61 6.12 -12.54
N ARG A 76 -7.37 5.74 -11.51
CA ARG A 76 -6.96 4.77 -10.47
C ARG A 76 -7.29 3.33 -10.88
N SER A 77 -6.76 2.94 -12.04
CA SER A 77 -6.94 1.61 -12.64
C SER A 77 -5.60 1.06 -13.12
N PRO A 78 -5.51 -0.26 -13.43
CA PRO A 78 -4.31 -0.85 -14.01
C PRO A 78 -3.77 -0.10 -15.23
N GLU A 79 -4.65 0.36 -16.13
CA GLU A 79 -4.27 1.11 -17.33
C GLU A 79 -3.60 2.46 -16.97
N GLY A 80 -4.13 3.14 -15.95
CA GLY A 80 -3.52 4.37 -15.44
C GLY A 80 -2.16 4.13 -14.80
N TRP A 81 -2.03 3.07 -14.01
CA TRP A 81 -0.75 2.72 -13.37
C TRP A 81 0.29 2.21 -14.36
N ASP A 82 -0.12 1.47 -15.40
CA ASP A 82 0.72 1.07 -16.53
C ASP A 82 1.38 2.29 -17.16
N TYR A 83 0.58 3.31 -17.47
CA TYR A 83 1.06 4.56 -18.04
C TYR A 83 2.00 5.31 -17.09
N LEU A 84 1.66 5.42 -15.80
CA LEU A 84 2.53 6.07 -14.81
C LEU A 84 3.90 5.38 -14.70
N VAL A 85 3.90 4.06 -14.59
CA VAL A 85 5.12 3.25 -14.50
C VAL A 85 5.96 3.43 -15.76
N TYR A 86 5.34 3.35 -16.94
CA TYR A 86 6.05 3.49 -18.20
C TYR A 86 6.62 4.89 -18.40
N GLU A 87 5.78 5.93 -18.32
CA GLU A 87 6.15 7.29 -18.69
C GLU A 87 7.03 7.96 -17.62
N TYR A 88 6.74 7.70 -16.34
CA TYR A 88 7.36 8.38 -15.21
C TYR A 88 8.16 7.47 -14.28
N GLY A 89 8.23 6.16 -14.51
CA GLY A 89 9.13 5.28 -13.77
C GLY A 89 10.57 5.33 -14.26
N GLY A 90 11.47 4.82 -13.42
CA GLY A 90 12.88 4.63 -13.76
C GLY A 90 13.75 5.86 -13.47
N TYR A 91 13.30 6.80 -12.64
CA TYR A 91 14.14 7.91 -12.17
C TYR A 91 14.97 7.57 -10.94
N ASN A 92 14.54 6.56 -10.16
CA ASN A 92 15.24 6.06 -8.99
C ASN A 92 15.15 4.52 -8.99
N ASP A 93 16.17 3.84 -8.46
CA ASP A 93 16.20 2.38 -8.39
C ASP A 93 15.24 1.85 -7.31
N ARG A 94 14.95 2.64 -6.28
CA ARG A 94 14.07 2.26 -5.17
C ARG A 94 12.61 2.62 -5.39
N GLU A 95 12.21 3.07 -6.58
CA GLU A 95 10.84 3.60 -6.79
C GLU A 95 9.74 2.59 -6.50
N VAL A 96 9.90 1.35 -6.96
CA VAL A 96 8.89 0.30 -6.71
C VAL A 96 8.86 -0.11 -5.25
N GLN A 97 10.02 -0.19 -4.59
CA GLN A 97 10.13 -0.45 -3.15
C GLN A 97 9.45 0.63 -2.33
N GLU A 98 9.75 1.89 -2.59
CA GLU A 98 9.16 3.01 -1.88
C GLU A 98 7.65 3.11 -2.14
N LEU A 99 7.22 2.90 -3.38
CA LEU A 99 5.81 2.84 -3.73
C LEU A 99 5.10 1.73 -2.95
N ALA A 100 5.64 0.52 -2.96
CA ALA A 100 5.11 -0.63 -2.25
C ALA A 100 5.00 -0.38 -0.75
N VAL A 101 6.08 0.09 -0.12
CA VAL A 101 6.16 0.25 1.34
C VAL A 101 5.30 1.42 1.85
N TYR A 102 5.18 2.50 1.07
CA TYR A 102 4.56 3.74 1.54
C TYR A 102 3.20 4.04 0.92
N GLN A 103 2.78 3.34 -0.15
CA GLN A 103 1.46 3.53 -0.76
C GLN A 103 0.67 2.22 -0.91
N VAL A 104 1.30 1.14 -1.39
CA VAL A 104 0.55 -0.10 -1.66
C VAL A 104 0.23 -0.86 -0.38
N LEU A 105 1.20 -1.04 0.52
CA LEU A 105 0.97 -1.72 1.81
C LEU A 105 0.03 -0.95 2.76
N PRO A 106 0.19 0.37 2.97
CA PRO A 106 -0.68 1.12 3.88
C PRO A 106 -2.10 1.28 3.30
N GLY A 107 -3.09 1.54 4.16
CA GLY A 107 -4.40 2.00 3.69
C GLY A 107 -4.31 3.39 3.07
N LEU A 108 -5.12 3.69 2.05
CA LEU A 108 -5.15 4.97 1.33
C LEU A 108 -6.50 5.69 1.45
N LYS A 109 -7.45 5.18 2.22
CA LYS A 109 -8.75 5.81 2.50
C LYS A 109 -8.64 7.26 2.98
N TYR A 110 -7.58 7.59 3.73
CA TYR A 110 -7.30 8.96 4.16
C TYR A 110 -6.90 9.91 3.01
N LEU A 111 -6.70 9.39 1.79
CA LEU A 111 -6.46 10.12 0.55
C LEU A 111 -7.66 10.02 -0.41
N GLY A 112 -8.83 9.65 0.12
CA GLY A 112 -10.06 9.51 -0.66
C GLY A 112 -10.01 8.36 -1.67
N TRP A 113 -9.27 7.29 -1.36
CA TRP A 113 -9.36 6.02 -2.10
C TRP A 113 -10.52 5.18 -1.56
N SER A 114 -11.26 4.54 -2.45
CA SER A 114 -12.19 3.47 -2.11
C SER A 114 -11.44 2.19 -1.73
N LEU A 115 -12.13 1.25 -1.09
CA LEU A 115 -11.51 -0.03 -0.74
C LEU A 115 -11.19 -0.83 -2.01
N GLU A 116 -12.07 -0.79 -2.99
CA GLU A 116 -11.94 -1.44 -4.29
C GLU A 116 -10.68 -0.98 -5.02
N GLU A 117 -10.45 0.34 -5.10
CA GLU A 117 -9.23 0.90 -5.70
C GLU A 117 -7.97 0.47 -4.95
N GLU A 118 -7.99 0.44 -3.61
CA GLU A 118 -6.84 0.00 -2.83
C GLU A 118 -6.51 -1.48 -3.04
N LEU A 119 -7.53 -2.34 -3.16
CA LEU A 119 -7.36 -3.76 -3.42
C LEU A 119 -6.85 -4.00 -4.84
N ALA A 120 -7.37 -3.28 -5.83
CA ALA A 120 -6.89 -3.32 -7.21
C ALA A 120 -5.41 -2.87 -7.30
N LEU A 121 -5.03 -1.81 -6.57
CA LEU A 121 -3.64 -1.35 -6.52
C LEU A 121 -2.72 -2.40 -5.88
N TRP A 122 -3.20 -3.07 -4.83
CA TRP A 122 -2.47 -4.17 -4.22
C TRP A 122 -2.24 -5.31 -5.20
N GLU A 123 -3.29 -5.77 -5.88
CA GLU A 123 -3.23 -6.87 -6.85
C GLU A 123 -2.40 -6.54 -8.08
N TYR A 124 -2.31 -5.27 -8.44
CA TYR A 124 -1.44 -4.82 -9.52
C TYR A 124 0.05 -4.93 -9.17
N PHE A 125 0.46 -4.64 -7.93
CA PHE A 125 1.88 -4.65 -7.54
C PHE A 125 2.33 -5.92 -6.80
N PHE A 126 1.41 -6.65 -6.19
CA PHE A 126 1.71 -7.82 -5.38
C PHE A 126 0.93 -9.04 -5.88
N GLN A 127 1.59 -10.18 -5.80
CA GLN A 127 0.93 -11.47 -5.98
C GLN A 127 0.02 -11.79 -4.77
N ALA A 128 -0.74 -12.88 -4.88
CA ALA A 128 -1.56 -13.36 -3.77
C ALA A 128 -0.71 -13.75 -2.54
N THR A 129 0.49 -14.26 -2.78
CA THR A 129 1.47 -14.63 -1.76
C THR A 129 2.61 -13.62 -1.68
N TYR A 130 3.22 -13.51 -0.51
CA TYR A 130 4.38 -12.67 -0.28
C TYR A 130 5.58 -13.20 -1.06
N GLU A 131 6.25 -12.28 -1.75
CA GLU A 131 7.56 -12.48 -2.33
C GLU A 131 8.47 -11.35 -1.83
N ARG A 132 9.73 -11.71 -1.53
CA ARG A 132 10.72 -10.72 -1.09
C ARG A 132 11.08 -9.73 -2.19
N SER A 133 11.12 -10.17 -3.44
CA SER A 133 11.38 -9.30 -4.58
C SER A 133 10.05 -8.82 -5.14
N ILE A 134 9.96 -7.52 -5.41
CA ILE A 134 8.81 -6.91 -6.07
C ILE A 134 9.28 -6.24 -7.36
N ARG A 135 8.41 -6.27 -8.36
CA ARG A 135 8.71 -5.80 -9.71
C ARG A 135 7.53 -5.02 -10.26
N SER A 136 7.80 -3.96 -11.01
CA SER A 136 6.73 -3.30 -11.75
C SER A 136 6.20 -4.22 -12.86
N PRO A 137 4.87 -4.33 -13.05
CA PRO A 137 4.31 -5.18 -14.12
C PRO A 137 4.75 -4.74 -15.53
N LYS A 138 5.06 -3.46 -15.69
CA LYS A 138 5.51 -2.87 -16.96
C LYS A 138 6.96 -2.42 -16.91
N LEU A 139 7.57 -2.37 -18.09
CA LEU A 139 8.87 -1.73 -18.29
C LEU A 139 8.74 -0.22 -18.18
N THR A 140 9.83 0.42 -17.78
CA THR A 140 9.93 1.89 -17.80
C THR A 140 10.45 2.36 -19.15
N LYS A 141 9.94 3.47 -19.67
CA LYS A 141 10.43 4.11 -20.91
C LYS A 141 11.91 4.47 -20.83
N ARG A 142 12.38 4.84 -19.62
CA ARG A 142 13.74 5.32 -19.38
C ARG A 142 14.78 4.22 -19.37
N LYS A 143 14.49 3.10 -18.70
CA LYS A 143 15.45 2.01 -18.54
C LYS A 143 15.21 0.88 -19.54
N GLY A 144 14.05 0.84 -20.20
CA GLY A 144 13.65 -0.25 -21.08
C GLY A 144 13.37 -1.57 -20.36
N VAL A 145 13.44 -1.57 -19.03
CA VAL A 145 13.22 -2.73 -18.16
C VAL A 145 12.24 -2.37 -17.04
N PRO A 146 11.55 -3.37 -16.47
CA PRO A 146 10.84 -3.21 -15.20
C PRO A 146 11.78 -2.75 -14.08
N ILE A 147 11.24 -1.98 -13.15
CA ILE A 147 11.94 -1.63 -11.91
C ILE A 147 11.67 -2.70 -10.86
N GLU A 148 12.70 -3.01 -10.09
CA GLU A 148 12.69 -4.08 -9.10
C GLU A 148 13.17 -3.55 -7.75
N GLY A 149 12.75 -4.19 -6.67
CA GLY A 149 13.18 -3.83 -5.33
C GLY A 149 12.81 -4.88 -4.30
N ASP A 150 13.34 -4.71 -3.09
CA ASP A 150 13.07 -5.60 -1.97
C ASP A 150 11.86 -5.11 -1.18
N LEU A 151 10.95 -6.02 -0.85
CA LEU A 151 9.87 -5.82 0.13
C LEU A 151 10.28 -6.43 1.47
N PRO A 152 10.70 -5.64 2.48
CA PRO A 152 11.18 -6.22 3.73
C PRO A 152 10.03 -6.75 4.60
N LEU A 153 10.18 -7.96 5.16
CA LEU A 153 9.21 -8.56 6.10
C LEU A 153 8.83 -7.61 7.24
N VAL A 154 9.81 -6.91 7.83
CA VAL A 154 9.56 -5.94 8.91
C VAL A 154 8.59 -4.83 8.48
N LYS A 155 8.58 -4.43 7.21
CA LYS A 155 7.62 -3.45 6.68
C LYS A 155 6.25 -4.09 6.53
N VAL A 156 6.14 -5.29 5.97
CA VAL A 156 4.88 -6.03 5.86
C VAL A 156 4.22 -6.18 7.25
N ILE A 157 4.94 -6.78 8.21
CA ILE A 157 4.43 -7.01 9.57
C ILE A 157 4.06 -5.69 10.25
N SER A 158 4.88 -4.64 10.09
CA SER A 158 4.57 -3.34 10.69
C SER A 158 3.33 -2.70 10.07
N GLN A 159 3.05 -2.88 8.78
CA GLN A 159 1.87 -2.29 8.14
C GLN A 159 0.58 -3.01 8.53
N TYR A 160 0.58 -4.35 8.57
CA TYR A 160 -0.56 -5.10 9.12
C TYR A 160 -0.86 -4.69 10.56
N SER A 161 0.18 -4.60 11.38
CA SER A 161 0.03 -4.17 12.78
C SER A 161 -0.52 -2.75 12.92
N SER A 162 -0.09 -1.81 12.07
CA SER A 162 -0.58 -0.43 12.08
C SER A 162 -2.02 -0.34 11.58
N GLY A 163 -2.35 -1.01 10.47
CA GLY A 163 -3.69 -1.02 9.88
C GLY A 163 -4.73 -1.54 10.88
N LEU A 164 -4.44 -2.69 11.51
CA LEU A 164 -5.29 -3.24 12.58
C LEU A 164 -5.45 -2.26 13.73
N SER A 165 -4.36 -1.61 14.16
CA SER A 165 -4.45 -0.61 15.23
C SER A 165 -5.33 0.58 14.86
N SER A 166 -5.32 1.03 13.60
CA SER A 166 -6.19 2.13 13.14
C SER A 166 -7.66 1.72 13.12
N LEU A 167 -7.96 0.49 12.69
CA LEU A 167 -9.30 -0.07 12.71
C LEU A 167 -9.86 -0.18 14.12
N LEU A 168 -9.08 -0.74 15.06
CA LEU A 168 -9.49 -0.89 16.47
C LEU A 168 -9.74 0.42 17.19
N LYS A 169 -8.94 1.45 16.86
CA LYS A 169 -9.12 2.78 17.44
C LYS A 169 -10.31 3.53 16.84
N GLY A 170 -11.04 2.93 15.89
CA GLY A 170 -12.10 3.60 15.16
C GLY A 170 -11.61 4.85 14.43
N THR A 171 -10.36 4.84 13.96
CA THR A 171 -9.80 6.02 13.28
C THR A 171 -10.62 6.30 12.04
N ALA A 172 -11.14 7.53 11.91
CA ALA A 172 -11.84 7.96 10.72
C ALA A 172 -10.96 7.69 9.48
N ASN A 173 -11.54 7.08 8.45
CA ASN A 173 -10.83 6.66 7.23
C ASN A 173 -9.79 5.54 7.41
N ALA A 174 -9.88 4.73 8.48
CA ALA A 174 -9.12 3.49 8.56
C ALA A 174 -9.54 2.52 7.43
N SER A 175 -8.56 2.04 6.67
CA SER A 175 -8.80 1.05 5.61
C SER A 175 -8.84 -0.37 6.18
N PRO A 176 -9.88 -1.17 5.88
CA PRO A 176 -9.93 -2.58 6.23
C PRO A 176 -9.11 -3.46 5.27
N LYS A 177 -8.39 -2.90 4.28
CA LYS A 177 -7.63 -3.65 3.27
C LYS A 177 -6.82 -4.82 3.82
N CYS A 178 -6.16 -4.64 4.96
CA CYS A 178 -5.34 -5.71 5.55
C CYS A 178 -6.16 -6.96 5.93
N LEU A 179 -7.44 -6.83 6.25
CA LEU A 179 -8.33 -7.96 6.54
C LEU A 179 -8.60 -8.82 5.29
N HIS A 180 -8.54 -8.23 4.09
CA HIS A 180 -8.77 -8.94 2.83
C HIS A 180 -7.53 -9.64 2.28
N LYS A 181 -6.35 -9.46 2.90
CA LYS A 181 -5.06 -9.96 2.39
C LYS A 181 -4.40 -10.97 3.35
N ALA A 182 -5.20 -11.76 4.06
CA ALA A 182 -4.73 -12.77 5.02
C ALA A 182 -3.65 -13.70 4.44
N ASP A 183 -3.84 -14.22 3.23
CA ASP A 183 -2.89 -15.14 2.59
C ASP A 183 -1.50 -14.52 2.36
N PHE A 184 -1.46 -13.23 2.07
CA PHE A 184 -0.21 -12.50 1.92
C PHE A 184 0.53 -12.40 3.25
N LEU A 185 -0.19 -12.13 4.35
CA LEU A 185 0.42 -12.16 5.68
C LEU A 185 0.88 -13.56 6.06
N ILE A 186 0.06 -14.59 5.82
CA ILE A 186 0.37 -15.98 6.15
C ILE A 186 1.67 -16.41 5.44
N SER A 187 1.76 -16.20 4.13
CA SER A 187 2.98 -16.49 3.36
C SER A 187 4.18 -15.67 3.83
N ALA A 188 4.00 -14.41 4.23
CA ALA A 188 5.08 -13.62 4.83
C ALA A 188 5.56 -14.18 6.18
N LEU A 189 4.67 -14.79 6.97
CA LEU A 189 5.04 -15.44 8.24
C LEU A 189 5.81 -16.74 8.00
N SER A 190 5.51 -17.49 6.93
CA SER A 190 6.22 -18.72 6.55
C SER A 190 7.69 -18.48 6.20
N GLU A 191 8.05 -17.26 5.80
CA GLU A 191 9.44 -16.85 5.54
C GLU A 191 10.22 -16.48 6.82
N ILE A 192 9.58 -16.53 8.00
CA ILE A 192 10.21 -16.17 9.27
C ILE A 192 10.56 -17.42 10.05
N ASP A 193 11.87 -17.64 10.24
CA ASP A 193 12.42 -18.71 11.06
C ASP A 193 13.08 -18.18 12.34
N SER A 194 13.45 -19.13 13.22
CA SER A 194 14.16 -18.83 14.47
C SER A 194 15.51 -18.11 14.26
N ILE A 195 16.22 -18.37 13.17
CA ILE A 195 17.52 -17.79 12.85
C ILE A 195 17.37 -16.31 12.47
N LEU A 196 16.37 -16.00 11.66
CA LEU A 196 16.03 -14.64 11.24
C LEU A 196 15.61 -13.81 12.45
N LEU A 197 14.74 -14.31 13.31
CA LEU A 197 14.30 -13.58 14.51
C LEU A 197 15.41 -13.39 15.56
N ALA A 198 16.41 -14.26 15.59
CA ALA A 198 17.59 -14.06 16.42
C ALA A 198 18.46 -12.88 15.93
N LYS A 199 18.48 -12.64 14.62
CA LYS A 199 19.27 -11.56 13.98
C LYS A 199 18.50 -10.24 13.89
N ASP A 200 17.18 -10.30 13.66
CA ASP A 200 16.32 -9.12 13.50
C ASP A 200 15.38 -8.95 14.70
N THR A 201 15.89 -8.28 15.73
CA THR A 201 15.13 -7.97 16.95
C THR A 201 13.97 -7.01 16.70
N VAL A 202 14.04 -6.20 15.64
CA VAL A 202 12.97 -5.27 15.27
C VAL A 202 11.79 -6.05 14.69
N LEU A 203 12.05 -6.98 13.76
CA LEU A 203 11.04 -7.89 13.22
C LEU A 203 10.37 -8.67 14.34
N ARG A 204 11.15 -9.27 15.25
CA ARG A 204 10.62 -10.00 16.41
C ARG A 204 9.65 -9.16 17.24
N ARG A 205 10.05 -7.93 17.58
CA ARG A 205 9.20 -7.00 18.36
C ARG A 205 7.93 -6.61 17.59
N LYS A 206 8.02 -6.39 16.28
CA LYS A 206 6.86 -6.06 15.45
C LYS A 206 5.89 -7.22 15.34
N LEU A 207 6.41 -8.44 15.24
CA LEU A 207 5.62 -9.67 15.20
C LEU A 207 4.89 -9.93 16.53
N ASP A 208 5.58 -9.82 17.67
CA ASP A 208 4.95 -9.93 19.00
C ASP A 208 3.82 -8.91 19.16
N ALA A 209 4.06 -7.68 18.70
CA ALA A 209 3.07 -6.61 18.77
C ALA A 209 1.90 -6.82 17.79
N LEU A 210 2.09 -7.51 16.66
CA LEU A 210 1.02 -7.90 15.74
C LEU A 210 0.13 -8.96 16.39
N PHE A 211 0.70 -10.05 16.90
CA PHE A 211 -0.06 -11.14 17.54
C PHE A 211 -0.83 -10.67 18.76
N LYS A 212 -0.18 -9.89 19.64
CA LYS A 212 -0.86 -9.25 20.78
C LYS A 212 -2.08 -8.44 20.34
N ARG A 213 -1.97 -7.69 19.25
CA ARG A 213 -3.08 -6.88 18.74
C ARG A 213 -4.19 -7.76 18.20
N LEU A 214 -3.86 -8.76 17.39
CA LEU A 214 -4.84 -9.66 16.79
C LEU A 214 -5.72 -10.35 17.83
N VAL A 215 -5.12 -10.86 18.92
CA VAL A 215 -5.91 -11.48 19.97
C VAL A 215 -6.79 -10.46 20.69
N LYS A 216 -6.22 -9.30 21.08
CA LYS A 216 -6.99 -8.22 21.73
C LYS A 216 -8.11 -7.64 20.86
N SER A 217 -7.96 -7.73 19.54
CA SER A 217 -8.91 -7.21 18.56
C SER A 217 -10.21 -7.99 18.55
N ARG A 218 -10.15 -9.29 18.87
CA ARG A 218 -11.31 -10.20 18.86
C ARG A 218 -12.47 -9.68 19.70
N ASP A 219 -12.17 -9.00 20.80
CA ASP A 219 -13.17 -8.56 21.77
C ASP A 219 -13.58 -7.07 21.60
N ASN A 220 -12.91 -6.31 20.73
CA ASN A 220 -13.03 -4.84 20.69
C ASN A 220 -13.14 -4.28 19.26
N LEU A 221 -13.67 -5.05 18.32
CA LEU A 221 -13.77 -4.63 16.93
C LEU A 221 -15.05 -3.81 16.68
N PRO A 222 -15.02 -2.76 15.85
CA PRO A 222 -16.25 -2.13 15.39
C PRO A 222 -17.13 -3.14 14.63
N VAL A 223 -18.43 -3.15 14.93
CA VAL A 223 -19.43 -4.12 14.40
C VAL A 223 -19.34 -4.28 12.88
N GLN A 224 -19.12 -3.18 12.16
CA GLN A 224 -19.03 -3.18 10.69
C GLN A 224 -17.88 -4.01 10.10
N TYR A 225 -16.89 -4.42 10.91
CA TYR A 225 -15.74 -5.22 10.48
C TYR A 225 -15.70 -6.60 11.13
N GLU A 226 -16.69 -6.95 11.96
CA GLU A 226 -16.69 -8.18 12.76
C GLU A 226 -16.62 -9.44 11.89
N GLY A 227 -17.36 -9.47 10.78
CA GLY A 227 -17.34 -10.56 9.81
C GLY A 227 -15.99 -10.72 9.12
N ASP A 228 -15.47 -9.64 8.53
CA ASP A 228 -14.18 -9.64 7.81
C ASP A 228 -13.03 -10.00 8.74
N PHE A 229 -13.02 -9.46 9.96
CA PHE A 229 -12.01 -9.78 10.95
C PHE A 229 -12.11 -11.22 11.43
N SER A 230 -13.31 -11.75 11.67
CA SER A 230 -13.49 -13.15 12.07
C SER A 230 -12.96 -14.10 11.00
N ALA A 231 -13.30 -13.84 9.72
CA ALA A 231 -12.78 -14.63 8.60
C ALA A 231 -11.25 -14.54 8.50
N PHE A 232 -10.69 -13.33 8.59
CA PHE A 232 -9.24 -13.09 8.61
C PHE A 232 -8.57 -13.86 9.76
N TYR A 233 -9.09 -13.72 10.98
CA TYR A 233 -8.51 -14.29 12.20
C TYR A 233 -8.58 -15.82 12.17
N SER A 234 -9.72 -16.40 11.80
CA SER A 234 -9.88 -17.86 11.68
C SER A 234 -8.90 -18.44 10.66
N ARG A 235 -8.74 -17.80 9.50
CA ARG A 235 -7.80 -18.24 8.46
C ARG A 235 -6.35 -18.16 8.92
N LEU A 236 -5.96 -17.04 9.54
CA LEU A 236 -4.62 -16.87 10.10
C LEU A 236 -4.33 -17.88 11.23
N SER A 237 -5.27 -18.06 12.15
CA SER A 237 -5.13 -18.99 13.27
C SER A 237 -4.98 -20.43 12.77
N SER A 238 -5.79 -20.84 11.78
CA SER A 238 -5.68 -22.17 11.19
C SER A 238 -4.32 -22.38 10.53
N ALA A 239 -3.80 -21.38 9.81
CA ALA A 239 -2.52 -21.48 9.14
C ALA A 239 -1.34 -21.53 10.12
N ILE A 240 -1.39 -20.76 11.22
CA ILE A 240 -0.33 -20.80 12.25
C ILE A 240 -0.30 -22.16 12.96
N SER A 241 -1.45 -22.83 13.10
CA SER A 241 -1.52 -24.18 13.67
C SER A 241 -0.95 -25.28 12.78
N ASP A 242 -0.73 -25.02 11.48
CA ASP A 242 -0.15 -25.99 10.54
C ASP A 242 1.29 -26.37 10.92
N ASP A 243 1.64 -27.65 10.79
CA ASP A 243 2.98 -28.21 11.07
C ASP A 243 4.11 -27.57 10.27
N GLN A 244 3.82 -26.93 9.14
CA GLN A 244 4.83 -26.26 8.31
C GLN A 244 5.30 -24.91 8.85
N VAL A 245 4.62 -24.32 9.84
CA VAL A 245 5.01 -23.04 10.45
C VAL A 245 6.11 -23.24 11.50
N ASP A 246 7.18 -22.43 11.44
CA ASP A 246 8.30 -22.53 12.40
C ASP A 246 7.78 -22.46 13.86
N PRO A 247 8.25 -23.37 14.75
CA PRO A 247 7.86 -23.39 16.15
C PRO A 247 7.99 -22.04 16.87
N VAL A 248 8.93 -21.18 16.50
CA VAL A 248 9.09 -19.85 17.10
C VAL A 248 7.86 -18.98 16.87
N ILE A 249 7.25 -19.05 15.68
CA ILE A 249 6.05 -18.30 15.32
C ILE A 249 4.86 -18.85 16.08
N LYS A 250 4.71 -20.18 16.13
CA LYS A 250 3.67 -20.86 16.92
C LYS A 250 3.73 -20.48 18.39
N ASN A 251 4.91 -20.53 18.99
CA ASN A 251 5.12 -20.18 20.39
C ASN A 251 4.79 -18.71 20.66
N MET A 252 5.13 -17.80 19.74
CA MET A 252 4.77 -16.39 19.84
C MET A 252 3.26 -16.16 19.70
N TRP A 253 2.56 -16.93 18.88
CA TRP A 253 1.10 -16.89 18.76
C TRP A 253 0.42 -17.40 20.03
N ILE A 254 0.80 -18.59 20.49
CA ILE A 254 0.26 -19.25 21.70
C ILE A 254 0.39 -18.36 22.93
N LYS A 255 1.52 -17.66 23.08
CA LYS A 255 1.76 -16.70 24.17
C LYS A 255 0.62 -15.68 24.31
N TRP A 256 -0.01 -15.29 23.21
CA TRP A 256 -1.06 -14.27 23.21
C TRP A 256 -2.46 -14.87 23.09
N SER A 257 -2.63 -16.06 22.52
CA SER A 257 -3.95 -16.67 22.26
C SER A 257 -4.47 -17.55 23.40
N GLY A 258 -3.62 -17.86 24.40
CA GLY A 258 -3.96 -18.67 25.58
C GLY A 258 -4.53 -17.88 26.75
#